data_AF-A0A660UGW6-F1
#
_entry.id   AF-A0A660UGW6-F1
#
_cell.length_a   1.000
_cell.length_b   1.000
_cell.length_c   1.000
_cell.angle_alpha   90.00
_cell.angle_beta   90.00
_cell.angle_gamma   90.00
#
_symmetry.space_group_name_H-M   'P 1'
#
loop_
_entity.id
_entity.type
_entity.pdbx_description
1 polymer ?
#
loop_
_entity_poly.entity_id
_entity_poly.type
_entity_poly.pdbx_seq_one_letter_code
_entity_poly.pdbx_strand_id
1 'polypeptide(L)'
;MEEEKDRLKEIFEAIFAGAEMGIALLDLRGRVLKLNPALRRLAPSLKPGEPLWKSLAIYRRSEGDGWLDEGLRRLASGSTGSVEGEVFVKPRGDRPRRARVKLLRAGEAIALLLHEDISNALEEMAAGIAHELNSPLDAAIRYVGFLLEDMLEDDPRRRYVLRIRDALERMEGIVKGMLRLVRGGPEPFAPVDINQAVRRAVELFEDRMAESGIEVELDLDERIPKLLMGDIEQV
;
A
#
# COMPACT_ATOMS: atom_id res chain seq x y z
N MET A 1 -9.92 -21.51 27.73
CA MET A 1 -8.50 -21.30 28.12
C MET A 1 -7.56 -22.13 27.26
N GLU A 2 -7.63 -23.47 27.25
CA GLU A 2 -6.77 -24.31 26.38
C GLU A 2 -7.07 -24.08 24.88
N GLU A 3 -8.34 -24.12 24.50
CA GLU A 3 -8.81 -23.98 23.11
C GLU A 3 -8.47 -22.62 22.48
N GLU A 4 -8.47 -21.56 23.29
CA GLU A 4 -8.13 -20.20 22.87
C GLU A 4 -6.61 -20.02 22.68
N LYS A 5 -5.82 -20.67 23.53
CA LYS A 5 -4.36 -20.72 23.41
C LYS A 5 -3.92 -21.51 22.17
N ASP A 6 -4.62 -22.59 21.86
CA ASP A 6 -4.37 -23.39 20.66
C ASP A 6 -4.72 -22.62 19.38
N ARG A 7 -5.87 -21.94 19.35
CA ARG A 7 -6.22 -21.02 18.23
C ARG A 7 -5.18 -19.93 18.01
N LEU A 8 -4.73 -19.28 19.08
CA LEU A 8 -3.73 -18.21 18.95
C LEU A 8 -2.40 -18.73 18.42
N LYS A 9 -2.03 -19.95 18.83
CA LYS A 9 -0.83 -20.62 18.32
C LYS A 9 -0.97 -20.95 16.83
N GLU A 10 -2.12 -21.44 16.38
CA GLU A 10 -2.37 -21.72 14.96
C GLU A 10 -2.29 -20.46 14.10
N ILE A 11 -2.93 -19.37 14.53
CA ILE A 11 -2.87 -18.07 13.84
C ILE A 11 -1.42 -17.59 13.77
N PHE A 12 -0.70 -17.62 14.89
CA PHE A 12 0.70 -17.22 14.92
C PHE A 12 1.55 -18.06 13.95
N GLU A 13 1.39 -19.39 13.94
CA GLU A 13 2.12 -20.28 13.03
C GLU A 13 1.83 -19.97 11.56
N ALA A 14 0.57 -19.72 11.20
CA ALA A 14 0.16 -19.39 9.84
C ALA A 14 0.82 -18.07 9.36
N ILE A 15 0.66 -17.00 10.13
CA ILE A 15 1.23 -15.67 9.84
C ILE A 15 2.76 -15.74 9.77
N PHE A 16 3.38 -16.34 10.79
CA PHE A 16 4.83 -16.46 10.87
C PHE A 16 5.41 -17.22 9.69
N ALA A 17 4.75 -18.31 9.25
CA ALA A 17 5.21 -19.11 8.12
C ALA A 17 4.92 -18.48 6.75
N GLY A 18 3.79 -17.76 6.62
CA GLY A 18 3.34 -17.11 5.40
C GLY A 18 4.09 -15.82 5.05
N ALA A 19 4.61 -15.11 6.06
CA ALA A 19 5.32 -13.85 5.86
C ALA A 19 6.50 -13.97 4.89
N GLU A 20 6.56 -13.05 3.92
CA GLU A 20 7.65 -12.97 2.93
C GLU A 20 8.96 -12.47 3.55
N MET A 21 8.87 -11.63 4.59
CA MET A 21 10.03 -11.11 5.30
C MET A 21 10.70 -12.20 6.16
N GLY A 22 12.02 -12.10 6.34
CA GLY A 22 12.76 -13.03 7.20
C GLY A 22 12.57 -12.70 8.68
N ILE A 23 11.91 -13.59 9.43
CA ILE A 23 11.58 -13.40 10.86
C ILE A 23 12.35 -14.41 11.72
N ALA A 24 12.98 -13.91 12.78
CA ALA A 24 13.56 -14.71 13.86
C ALA A 24 12.92 -14.34 15.20
N LEU A 25 12.50 -15.34 15.97
CA LEU A 25 12.24 -15.18 17.40
C LEU A 25 13.53 -15.43 18.16
N LEU A 26 13.85 -14.53 19.08
CA LEU A 26 15.04 -14.60 19.90
C LEU A 26 14.68 -14.66 21.39
N ASP A 27 15.53 -15.28 22.19
CA ASP A 27 15.50 -15.10 23.65
C ASP A 27 16.14 -13.75 24.05
N LEU A 28 16.09 -13.42 25.34
CA LEU A 28 16.69 -12.18 25.87
C LEU A 28 18.23 -12.16 25.78
N ARG A 29 18.85 -13.28 25.43
CA ARG A 29 20.30 -13.41 25.18
C ARG A 29 20.61 -13.41 23.68
N GLY A 30 19.63 -13.10 22.83
CA GLY A 30 19.74 -13.04 21.38
C GLY A 30 20.00 -14.39 20.69
N ARG A 31 19.65 -15.50 21.36
CA ARG A 31 19.67 -16.85 20.75
C ARG A 31 18.38 -17.10 20.00
N VAL A 32 18.50 -17.75 18.86
CA VAL A 32 17.36 -18.08 18.01
C VAL A 32 16.47 -19.12 18.69
N LEU A 33 15.23 -18.75 18.97
CA LEU A 33 14.17 -19.68 19.37
C LEU A 33 13.51 -20.30 18.14
N LYS A 34 13.20 -19.48 17.13
CA LYS A 34 12.49 -19.91 15.92
C LYS A 34 12.86 -19.06 14.72
N LEU A 35 12.75 -19.63 13.52
CA LEU A 35 12.99 -18.98 12.24
C LEU A 35 11.84 -19.31 11.29
N ASN A 36 11.38 -18.33 10.54
CA ASN A 36 10.39 -18.57 9.51
C ASN A 36 11.03 -19.14 8.22
N PRO A 37 10.22 -19.69 7.29
CA PRO A 37 10.72 -20.23 6.03
C PRO A 37 11.53 -19.21 5.21
N ALA A 38 11.11 -17.95 5.16
CA ALA A 38 11.81 -16.91 4.43
C ALA A 38 13.24 -16.68 4.96
N LEU A 39 13.40 -16.53 6.27
CA LEU A 39 14.72 -16.36 6.88
C LEU A 39 15.57 -17.62 6.74
N ARG A 40 14.97 -18.82 6.82
CA ARG A 40 15.69 -20.08 6.61
C ARG A 40 16.24 -20.21 5.18
N ARG A 41 15.53 -19.69 4.17
CA ARG A 41 16.04 -19.62 2.78
C ARG A 41 17.22 -18.66 2.65
N LEU A 42 17.17 -17.51 3.33
CA LEU A 42 18.22 -16.49 3.30
C LEU A 42 19.47 -16.88 4.11
N ALA A 43 19.28 -17.52 5.26
CA ALA A 43 20.33 -17.91 6.20
C ALA A 43 20.19 -19.39 6.60
N PRO A 44 20.44 -20.34 5.68
CA PRO A 44 20.22 -21.77 5.94
C PRO A 44 21.19 -22.38 6.97
N SER A 45 22.30 -21.69 7.27
CA SER A 45 23.24 -22.09 8.32
C SER A 45 22.75 -21.75 9.73
N LEU A 46 21.75 -20.87 9.88
CA LEU A 46 21.26 -20.43 11.19
C LEU A 46 20.35 -21.50 11.80
N LYS A 47 20.68 -21.91 13.04
CA LYS A 47 19.93 -22.96 13.76
C LYS A 47 19.31 -22.43 15.06
N PRO A 48 18.17 -23.00 15.50
CA PRO A 48 17.68 -22.75 16.85
C PRO A 48 18.72 -23.07 17.93
N GLY A 49 18.76 -22.26 18.99
CA GLY A 49 19.72 -22.31 20.09
C GLY A 49 21.04 -21.57 19.83
N GLU A 50 21.36 -21.28 18.56
CA GLU A 50 22.55 -20.52 18.20
C GLU A 50 22.32 -19.01 18.40
N PRO A 51 23.35 -18.25 18.82
CA PRO A 51 23.29 -16.80 18.81
C PRO A 51 23.13 -16.27 17.39
N LEU A 52 22.21 -15.32 17.18
CA LEU A 52 21.89 -14.77 15.86
C LEU A 52 23.14 -14.24 15.13
N TRP A 53 24.02 -13.58 15.87
CA TRP A 53 25.25 -12.95 15.36
C TRP A 53 26.36 -13.93 14.94
N LYS A 54 26.25 -15.22 15.27
CA LYS A 54 27.23 -16.22 14.83
C LYS A 54 26.98 -16.73 13.42
N SER A 55 25.71 -16.88 13.04
CA SER A 55 25.35 -17.56 11.78
C SER A 55 24.85 -16.59 10.70
N LEU A 56 24.46 -15.36 11.08
CA LEU A 56 24.52 -14.21 10.18
C LEU A 56 25.96 -13.71 10.19
N ALA A 57 26.71 -13.92 9.11
CA ALA A 57 28.06 -13.37 8.98
C ALA A 57 27.99 -11.83 8.81
N ILE A 58 27.70 -11.11 9.89
CA ILE A 58 27.63 -9.65 9.96
C ILE A 58 29.06 -9.13 9.73
N TYR A 59 29.35 -8.70 8.51
CA TYR A 59 30.57 -7.95 8.22
C TYR A 59 30.41 -6.50 8.68
N ARG A 60 30.86 -6.28 9.91
CA ARG A 60 31.45 -5.09 10.54
C ARG A 60 31.61 -3.85 9.64
N ARG A 61 30.95 -2.73 9.99
CA ARG A 61 31.55 -1.40 9.82
C ARG A 61 31.10 -0.44 10.94
N SER A 62 32.07 -0.13 11.80
CA SER A 62 32.13 0.93 12.82
C SER A 62 31.33 0.75 14.12
N GLU A 63 32.09 0.63 15.21
CA GLU A 63 31.77 0.80 16.64
C GLU A 63 30.71 -0.12 17.29
N GLY A 64 31.22 -1.21 17.89
CA GLY A 64 30.58 -1.91 18.99
C GLY A 64 29.87 -3.20 18.60
N ASP A 65 30.42 -4.34 19.02
CA ASP A 65 29.78 -5.66 19.01
C ASP A 65 28.45 -5.72 19.81
N GLY A 66 28.03 -4.59 20.39
CA GLY A 66 26.92 -4.49 21.30
C GLY A 66 25.65 -3.89 20.72
N TRP A 67 25.52 -3.49 19.44
CA TRP A 67 24.25 -2.84 19.02
C TRP A 67 23.03 -3.76 19.17
N LEU A 68 23.20 -5.07 18.92
CA LEU A 68 22.15 -6.08 19.12
C LEU A 68 21.93 -6.33 20.62
N ASP A 69 23.01 -6.51 21.39
CA ASP A 69 22.91 -6.75 22.83
C ASP A 69 22.32 -5.53 23.58
N GLU A 70 22.81 -4.34 23.27
CA GLU A 70 22.30 -3.04 23.73
C GLU A 70 20.87 -2.83 23.23
N GLY A 71 20.58 -3.18 21.98
CA GLY A 71 19.25 -3.09 21.43
C GLY A 71 18.26 -4.00 22.16
N LEU A 72 18.64 -5.25 22.43
CA LEU A 72 17.88 -6.21 23.23
C LEU A 72 17.70 -5.71 24.66
N ARG A 73 18.73 -5.12 25.29
CA ARG A 73 18.62 -4.53 26.64
C ARG A 73 17.66 -3.34 26.67
N ARG A 74 17.73 -2.44 25.69
CA ARG A 74 16.84 -1.28 25.56
C ARG A 74 15.40 -1.71 25.30
N LEU A 75 15.20 -2.74 24.48
CA LEU A 75 13.89 -3.35 24.27
C LEU A 75 13.39 -4.03 25.53
N ALA A 76 14.21 -4.81 26.23
CA ALA A 76 13.82 -5.51 27.46
C ALA A 76 13.46 -4.54 28.59
N SER A 77 14.23 -3.47 28.77
CA SER A 77 13.97 -2.40 29.75
C SER A 77 12.80 -1.49 29.37
N GLY A 78 12.39 -1.48 28.10
CA GLY A 78 11.32 -0.61 27.60
C GLY A 78 11.77 0.82 27.32
N SER A 79 13.08 1.09 27.33
CA SER A 79 13.65 2.37 26.95
C SER A 79 13.53 2.68 25.45
N THR A 80 13.14 1.69 24.63
CA THR A 80 12.76 1.86 23.22
C THR A 80 11.72 0.82 22.82
N GLY A 81 10.86 1.15 21.85
CA GLY A 81 9.91 0.21 21.24
C GLY A 81 10.46 -0.53 20.01
N SER A 82 11.52 -0.02 19.39
CA SER A 82 12.20 -0.74 18.30
C SER A 82 13.68 -0.37 18.21
N VAL A 83 14.46 -1.24 17.58
CA VAL A 83 15.85 -0.98 17.25
C VAL A 83 16.09 -1.43 15.82
N GLU A 84 16.60 -0.53 14.99
CA GLU A 84 16.92 -0.83 13.59
C GLU A 84 18.43 -0.87 13.40
N GLY A 85 18.88 -1.75 12.50
CA GLY A 85 20.28 -1.90 12.15
C GLY A 85 20.45 -2.49 10.76
N GLU A 86 21.65 -2.39 10.21
CA GLU A 86 22.01 -3.05 8.96
C GLU A 86 22.90 -4.25 9.26
N VAL A 87 22.61 -5.38 8.60
CA VAL A 87 23.41 -6.60 8.67
C VAL A 87 23.81 -7.03 7.27
N PHE A 88 24.86 -7.84 7.18
CA PHE A 88 25.19 -8.54 5.95
C PHE A 88 24.78 -10.00 6.09
N VAL A 89 23.98 -10.48 5.14
CA VAL A 89 23.57 -11.88 5.05
C VAL A 89 24.32 -12.51 3.88
N LYS A 90 24.92 -13.68 4.10
CA LYS A 90 25.62 -14.42 3.05
C LYS A 90 24.78 -15.66 2.68
N PRO A 91 24.01 -15.61 1.57
CA PRO A 91 23.32 -16.78 1.06
C PRO A 91 24.33 -17.84 0.61
N ARG A 92 23.92 -19.11 0.60
CA ARG A 92 24.77 -20.24 0.20
C ARG A 92 25.35 -20.02 -1.21
N GLY A 93 26.67 -19.88 -1.29
CA GLY A 93 27.39 -19.75 -2.57
C GLY A 93 27.32 -18.36 -3.23
N ASP A 94 26.71 -17.37 -2.59
CA ASP A 94 26.49 -16.04 -3.17
C ASP A 94 27.32 -14.94 -2.46
N ARG A 95 27.40 -13.75 -3.06
CA ARG A 95 28.03 -12.58 -2.44
C ARG A 95 27.22 -12.11 -1.21
N PRO A 96 27.87 -11.61 -0.14
CA PRO A 96 27.16 -11.00 0.97
C PRO A 96 26.25 -9.87 0.49
N ARG A 97 24.99 -9.89 0.94
CA ARG A 97 23.99 -8.86 0.64
C ARG A 97 23.70 -8.07 1.92
N ARG A 98 23.57 -6.76 1.78
CA ARG A 98 23.13 -5.88 2.87
C ARG A 98 21.64 -6.07 3.09
N ALA A 99 21.23 -6.23 4.34
CA ALA A 99 19.84 -6.34 4.76
C ALA A 99 19.61 -5.38 5.94
N ARG A 100 18.43 -4.77 5.98
CA ARG A 100 17.98 -4.01 7.16
C ARG A 100 17.27 -4.95 8.10
N VAL A 101 17.52 -4.82 9.39
CA VAL A 101 16.92 -5.62 10.46
C VAL A 101 16.26 -4.69 11.44
N LYS A 102 15.06 -5.07 11.88
CA LYS A 102 14.33 -4.40 12.94
C LYS A 102 14.09 -5.39 14.08
N LEU A 103 14.48 -4.99 15.28
CA LEU A 103 14.25 -5.71 16.51
C LEU A 103 13.05 -5.09 17.21
N LEU A 104 12.13 -5.95 17.62
CA LEU A 104 10.85 -5.60 18.21
C LEU A 104 10.56 -6.57 19.36
N ARG A 105 9.70 -6.17 20.29
CA ARG A 105 9.12 -7.14 21.23
C ARG A 105 8.16 -8.05 20.48
N ALA A 106 8.01 -9.29 20.96
CA ALA A 106 7.18 -10.28 20.29
C ALA A 106 5.73 -9.79 20.03
N GLY A 107 5.12 -9.08 20.97
CA GLY A 107 3.78 -8.52 20.79
C GLY A 107 3.69 -7.45 19.69
N GLU A 108 4.69 -6.57 19.60
CA GLU A 108 4.76 -5.53 18.55
C GLU A 108 5.04 -6.15 17.18
N ALA A 109 5.90 -7.18 17.13
CA ALA A 109 6.16 -7.93 15.91
C ALA A 109 4.89 -8.63 15.41
N ILE A 110 4.13 -9.28 16.30
CA ILE A 110 2.85 -9.92 15.94
C ILE A 110 1.85 -8.89 15.41
N ALA A 111 1.73 -7.73 16.07
CA ALA A 111 0.84 -6.66 15.61
C ALA A 111 1.23 -6.14 14.21
N LEU A 112 2.53 -5.99 13.93
CA LEU A 112 3.02 -5.58 12.62
C LEU A 112 2.68 -6.62 11.54
N LEU A 113 2.92 -7.90 11.81
CA LEU A 113 2.64 -8.98 10.86
C LEU A 113 1.14 -9.14 10.61
N LEU A 114 0.31 -9.03 11.65
CA LEU A 114 -1.14 -9.02 11.50
C LEU A 114 -1.61 -7.86 10.64
N HIS A 115 -1.03 -6.68 10.84
CA HIS A 115 -1.36 -5.51 10.04
C HIS A 115 -0.99 -5.73 8.57
N GLU A 116 0.19 -6.26 8.30
CA GLU A 116 0.67 -6.57 6.94
C GLU A 116 -0.23 -7.62 6.26
N ASP A 117 -0.56 -8.72 6.95
CA ASP A 117 -1.43 -9.76 6.40
C ASP A 117 -2.86 -9.25 6.11
N ILE A 118 -3.43 -8.44 7.01
CA ILE A 118 -4.75 -7.83 6.80
C ILE A 118 -4.71 -6.86 5.62
N SER A 119 -3.67 -6.03 5.52
CA SER A 119 -3.50 -5.10 4.40
C SER A 119 -3.36 -5.83 3.06
N ASN A 120 -2.56 -6.89 3.01
CA ASN A 120 -2.41 -7.72 1.81
C ASN A 120 -3.74 -8.36 1.40
N ALA A 121 -4.50 -8.92 2.36
CA ALA A 121 -5.82 -9.47 2.09
C ALA A 121 -6.80 -8.40 1.57
N LEU A 122 -6.75 -7.20 2.15
CA LEU A 122 -7.55 -6.05 1.71
C LEU A 122 -7.18 -5.62 0.28
N GLU A 123 -5.89 -5.60 -0.06
CA GLU A 123 -5.37 -5.32 -1.41
C GLU A 123 -5.88 -6.33 -2.43
N GLU A 124 -5.79 -7.63 -2.14
CA GLU A 124 -6.29 -8.69 -3.02
C GLU A 124 -7.81 -8.59 -3.21
N MET A 125 -8.56 -8.39 -2.13
CA MET A 125 -10.01 -8.22 -2.18
C MET A 125 -10.40 -6.98 -2.99
N ALA A 126 -9.75 -5.85 -2.76
CA ALA A 126 -10.00 -4.61 -3.48
C ALA A 126 -9.68 -4.76 -4.99
N ALA A 127 -8.59 -5.46 -5.33
CA ALA A 127 -8.24 -5.76 -6.71
C ALA A 127 -9.30 -6.67 -7.39
N GLY A 128 -9.77 -7.70 -6.68
CA GLY A 128 -10.84 -8.58 -7.17
C GLY A 128 -12.15 -7.82 -7.42
N ILE A 129 -12.61 -7.05 -6.44
CA ILE A 129 -13.83 -6.23 -6.56
C ILE A 129 -13.68 -5.20 -7.69
N ALA A 130 -12.53 -4.53 -7.80
CA ALA A 130 -12.30 -3.57 -8.87
C ALA A 130 -12.38 -4.21 -10.25
N HIS A 131 -11.81 -5.41 -10.41
CA HIS A 131 -11.89 -6.15 -11.68
C HIS A 131 -13.33 -6.53 -12.04
N GLU A 132 -14.10 -7.01 -11.07
CA GLU A 132 -15.50 -7.37 -11.24
C GLU A 132 -16.41 -6.17 -11.51
N LEU A 133 -16.10 -4.98 -10.98
CA LEU A 133 -16.86 -3.74 -11.22
C LEU A 133 -16.48 -3.05 -12.53
N ASN A 134 -15.21 -3.06 -12.91
CA ASN A 134 -14.77 -2.46 -14.17
C ASN A 134 -15.42 -3.15 -15.38
N SER A 135 -15.61 -4.47 -15.32
CA SER A 135 -16.21 -5.25 -16.41
C SER A 135 -17.64 -4.76 -16.82
N PRO A 136 -18.61 -4.66 -15.90
CA PRO A 136 -19.95 -4.13 -16.22
C PRO A 136 -19.93 -2.61 -16.48
N LEU A 137 -19.04 -1.84 -15.86
CA LEU A 137 -18.91 -0.40 -16.14
C LEU A 137 -18.41 -0.15 -17.57
N ASP A 138 -17.36 -0.84 -18.01
CA ASP A 138 -16.83 -0.77 -19.37
C ASP A 138 -17.89 -1.15 -20.40
N ALA A 139 -18.68 -2.18 -20.10
CA ALA A 139 -19.80 -2.58 -20.95
C ALA A 139 -20.87 -1.48 -21.01
N ALA A 140 -21.28 -0.92 -19.87
CA ALA A 140 -22.28 0.14 -19.80
C ALA A 140 -21.83 1.42 -20.54
N ILE A 141 -20.59 1.87 -20.33
CA ILE A 141 -20.01 3.03 -21.02
C ILE A 141 -20.01 2.79 -22.54
N ARG A 142 -19.64 1.58 -22.97
CA ARG A 142 -19.65 1.21 -24.40
C ARG A 142 -21.05 1.26 -25.01
N TYR A 143 -22.05 0.69 -24.34
CA TYR A 143 -23.43 0.74 -24.82
C TYR A 143 -23.98 2.18 -24.89
N VAL A 144 -23.62 3.01 -23.91
CA VAL A 144 -23.93 4.44 -23.94
C VAL A 144 -23.25 5.13 -25.13
N GLY A 145 -22.00 4.75 -25.45
CA GLY A 145 -21.30 5.18 -26.66
C GLY A 145 -22.07 4.85 -27.94
N PHE A 146 -22.51 3.59 -28.10
CA PHE A 146 -23.31 3.18 -29.26
C PHE A 146 -24.62 3.96 -29.38
N LEU A 147 -25.31 4.19 -28.25
CA LEU A 147 -26.52 5.02 -28.25
C LEU A 147 -26.23 6.45 -28.73
N LEU A 148 -25.11 7.04 -28.31
CA LEU A 148 -24.73 8.40 -28.74
C LEU A 148 -24.33 8.47 -30.22
N GLU A 149 -23.77 7.41 -30.79
CA GLU A 149 -23.43 7.31 -32.21
C GLU A 149 -24.68 7.27 -33.10
N ASP A 150 -25.75 6.59 -32.64
CA ASP A 150 -27.02 6.46 -33.37
C ASP A 150 -27.98 7.67 -33.22
N MET A 151 -27.63 8.65 -32.38
CA MET A 151 -28.46 9.82 -32.08
C MET A 151 -28.03 11.07 -32.85
N LEU A 152 -29.01 11.78 -33.42
CA LEU A 152 -28.80 13.13 -33.96
C LEU A 152 -28.35 14.11 -32.86
N GLU A 153 -27.60 15.14 -33.23
CA GLU A 153 -27.04 16.12 -32.27
C GLU A 153 -28.15 16.88 -31.51
N ASP A 154 -29.28 17.14 -32.15
CA ASP A 154 -30.44 17.85 -31.63
C ASP A 154 -31.48 16.93 -30.96
N ASP A 155 -31.20 15.62 -30.81
CA ASP A 155 -32.10 14.70 -30.12
C ASP A 155 -32.25 15.10 -28.63
N PRO A 156 -33.45 15.44 -28.14
CA PRO A 156 -33.66 15.88 -26.76
C PRO A 156 -33.31 14.82 -25.72
N ARG A 157 -33.19 13.54 -26.11
CA ARG A 157 -32.76 12.44 -25.23
C ARG A 157 -31.25 12.41 -25.04
N ARG A 158 -30.48 12.99 -25.96
CA ARG A 158 -29.00 12.95 -25.98
C ARG A 158 -28.41 13.49 -24.68
N ARG A 159 -29.00 14.55 -24.12
CA ARG A 159 -28.58 15.13 -22.82
C ARG A 159 -28.67 14.14 -21.65
N TYR A 160 -29.65 13.24 -21.65
CA TYR A 160 -29.81 12.24 -20.59
C TYR A 160 -28.79 11.12 -20.75
N VAL A 161 -28.53 10.70 -21.99
CA VAL A 161 -27.53 9.67 -22.31
C VAL A 161 -26.12 10.17 -21.94
N LEU A 162 -25.80 11.43 -22.21
CA LEU A 162 -24.55 12.06 -21.76
C LEU A 162 -24.45 12.08 -20.22
N ARG A 163 -25.51 12.47 -19.51
CA ARG A 163 -25.53 12.41 -18.04
C ARG A 163 -25.30 11.00 -17.48
N ILE A 164 -25.81 9.96 -18.15
CA ILE A 164 -25.56 8.56 -17.77
C ILE A 164 -24.08 8.21 -18.00
N ARG A 165 -23.51 8.59 -19.15
CA ARG A 165 -22.07 8.39 -19.43
C ARG A 165 -21.22 9.01 -18.33
N ASP A 166 -21.46 10.28 -18.01
CA ASP A 166 -20.68 11.01 -17.00
C ASP A 166 -20.83 10.34 -15.61
N ALA A 167 -22.00 9.78 -15.30
CA ALA A 167 -22.20 9.04 -14.05
C ALA A 167 -21.40 7.72 -14.02
N LEU A 168 -21.34 6.99 -15.13
CA LEU A 168 -20.57 5.76 -15.25
C LEU A 168 -19.06 6.03 -15.19
N GLU A 169 -18.58 7.07 -15.87
CA GLU A 169 -17.17 7.51 -15.81
C GLU A 169 -16.78 7.94 -14.39
N ARG A 170 -17.68 8.63 -13.67
CA ARG A 170 -17.48 8.91 -12.24
C ARG A 170 -17.39 7.64 -11.39
N MET A 171 -18.23 6.64 -11.64
CA MET A 171 -18.15 5.35 -10.94
C MET A 171 -16.83 4.64 -11.22
N GLU A 172 -16.36 4.65 -12.47
CA GLU A 172 -15.06 4.11 -12.84
C GLU A 172 -13.91 4.82 -12.10
N GLY A 173 -13.98 6.15 -11.97
CA GLY A 173 -13.07 6.95 -11.15
C GLY A 173 -13.07 6.55 -9.67
N ILE A 174 -14.26 6.35 -9.06
CA ILE A 174 -14.39 5.89 -7.67
C ILE A 174 -13.74 4.52 -7.47
N VAL A 175 -13.95 3.58 -8.38
CA VAL A 175 -13.35 2.23 -8.32
C VAL A 175 -11.82 2.31 -8.40
N LYS A 176 -11.29 3.15 -9.31
CA LYS A 176 -9.85 3.44 -9.42
C LYS A 176 -9.29 4.11 -8.16
N GLY A 177 -10.05 5.02 -7.55
CA GLY A 177 -9.73 5.69 -6.29
C GLY A 177 -9.64 4.73 -5.11
N MET A 178 -10.61 3.81 -4.98
CA MET A 178 -10.59 2.77 -3.96
C MET A 178 -9.34 1.89 -4.06
N LEU A 179 -8.99 1.45 -5.25
CA LEU A 179 -7.80 0.60 -5.47
C LEU A 179 -6.51 1.35 -5.12
N ARG A 180 -6.46 2.66 -5.37
CA ARG A 180 -5.32 3.52 -4.98
C ARG A 180 -5.20 3.66 -3.47
N LEU A 181 -6.31 3.89 -2.76
CA LEU A 181 -6.33 4.02 -1.30
C LEU A 181 -5.76 2.77 -0.61
N VAL A 182 -6.10 1.59 -1.14
CA VAL A 182 -5.68 0.33 -0.53
C VAL A 182 -4.20 0.01 -0.84
N ARG A 183 -3.68 0.35 -2.02
CA ARG A 183 -2.29 0.04 -2.44
C ARG A 183 -1.21 0.95 -1.86
N GLY A 184 -1.58 2.09 -1.24
CA GLY A 184 -0.64 3.01 -0.58
C GLY A 184 0.64 3.32 -1.39
N GLY A 185 0.58 4.23 -2.35
CA GLY A 185 1.73 4.62 -3.16
C GLY A 185 1.73 6.09 -3.56
N PRO A 186 2.90 6.70 -3.82
CA PRO A 186 2.97 8.07 -4.30
C PRO A 186 2.30 8.20 -5.66
N GLU A 187 1.51 9.26 -5.85
CA GLU A 187 0.85 9.56 -7.12
C GLU A 187 1.88 9.66 -8.26
N PRO A 188 1.64 9.02 -9.41
CA PRO A 188 2.35 9.41 -10.61
C PRO A 188 1.85 10.81 -10.98
N PHE A 189 2.72 11.81 -10.82
CA PHE A 189 2.47 13.13 -11.36
C PHE A 189 2.15 13.01 -12.85
N ALA A 190 0.93 13.37 -13.22
CA ALA A 190 0.50 13.42 -14.61
C ALA A 190 0.55 14.87 -15.09
N PRO A 191 0.76 15.11 -16.40
CA PRO A 191 0.57 16.42 -16.98
C PRO A 191 -0.88 16.89 -16.81
N VAL A 192 -1.11 17.97 -16.07
CA VAL A 192 -2.44 18.56 -15.83
C VAL A 192 -2.50 19.98 -16.41
N ASP A 193 -3.57 20.27 -17.16
CA ASP A 193 -3.97 21.62 -17.54
C ASP A 193 -4.86 22.19 -16.43
N ILE A 194 -4.28 23.05 -15.58
CA ILE A 194 -4.97 23.68 -14.45
C ILE A 194 -6.21 24.46 -14.91
N ASN A 195 -6.13 25.17 -16.04
CA ASN A 195 -7.25 25.97 -16.51
C ASN A 195 -8.43 25.08 -16.94
N GLN A 196 -8.14 23.91 -17.52
CA GLN A 196 -9.17 22.93 -17.86
C GLN A 196 -9.75 22.23 -16.63
N ALA A 197 -8.94 21.98 -15.59
CA ALA A 197 -9.41 21.39 -14.35
C ALA A 197 -10.36 22.35 -13.61
N VAL A 198 -9.97 23.62 -13.47
CA VAL A 198 -10.81 24.66 -12.84
C VAL A 198 -12.15 24.84 -13.58
N ARG A 199 -12.15 24.85 -14.91
CA ARG A 199 -13.40 24.94 -15.70
C ARG A 199 -14.33 23.76 -15.42
N ARG A 200 -13.81 22.53 -15.44
CA ARG A 200 -14.59 21.31 -15.13
C ARG A 200 -15.12 21.32 -13.70
N ALA A 201 -14.33 21.81 -12.75
CA ALA A 201 -14.76 21.94 -11.36
C ALA A 201 -15.94 22.91 -11.23
N VAL A 202 -15.94 24.02 -11.97
CA VAL A 202 -17.07 24.98 -11.98
C VAL A 202 -18.30 24.41 -12.68
N GLU A 203 -18.13 23.71 -13.82
CA GLU A 203 -19.23 23.03 -14.55
C GLU A 203 -20.00 22.05 -13.66
N LEU A 204 -19.34 21.37 -12.71
CA LEU A 204 -19.99 20.45 -11.76
C LEU A 204 -21.04 21.14 -10.87
N PHE A 205 -20.96 22.46 -10.69
CA PHE A 205 -21.84 23.22 -9.82
C PHE A 205 -22.72 24.23 -10.56
N GLU A 206 -22.61 24.35 -11.88
CA GLU A 206 -23.37 25.31 -12.70
C GLU A 206 -24.88 25.27 -12.41
N ASP A 207 -25.48 24.07 -12.41
CA ASP A 207 -26.91 23.89 -12.16
C ASP A 207 -27.32 24.46 -10.77
N ARG A 208 -26.51 24.23 -9.72
CA ARG A 208 -26.79 24.74 -8.37
C ARG A 208 -26.54 26.24 -8.22
N MET A 209 -25.51 26.75 -8.90
CA MET A 209 -25.16 28.17 -8.89
C MET A 209 -26.24 29.00 -9.60
N ALA A 210 -26.74 28.51 -10.74
CA ALA A 210 -27.85 29.12 -11.47
C ALA A 210 -29.14 29.14 -10.66
N GLU A 211 -29.50 28.04 -9.97
CA GLU A 211 -30.65 27.99 -9.05
C GLU A 211 -30.53 28.97 -7.88
N SER A 212 -29.30 29.28 -7.45
CA SER A 212 -29.01 30.18 -6.34
C SER A 212 -28.79 31.64 -6.76
N GLY A 213 -28.85 31.94 -8.07
CA GLY A 213 -28.57 33.27 -8.61
C GLY A 213 -27.11 33.73 -8.43
N ILE A 214 -26.16 32.78 -8.33
CA ILE A 214 -24.73 33.05 -8.17
C ILE A 214 -24.08 33.11 -9.55
N GLU A 215 -23.44 34.22 -9.86
CA GLU A 215 -22.67 34.41 -11.09
C GLU A 215 -21.18 34.12 -10.81
N VAL A 216 -20.56 33.29 -11.64
CA VAL A 216 -19.15 32.89 -11.48
C VAL A 216 -18.34 33.41 -12.66
N GLU A 217 -17.36 34.25 -12.38
CA GLU A 217 -16.41 34.77 -13.37
C GLU A 217 -15.06 34.08 -13.20
N LEU A 218 -14.53 33.50 -14.28
CA LEU A 218 -13.25 32.80 -14.29
C LEU A 218 -12.18 33.67 -14.96
N ASP A 219 -11.33 34.31 -14.16
CA ASP A 219 -10.12 35.00 -14.62
C ASP A 219 -8.90 34.06 -14.51
N LEU A 220 -8.64 33.33 -15.60
CA LEU A 220 -7.59 32.30 -15.66
C LEU A 220 -6.40 32.77 -16.51
N ASP A 221 -5.19 32.72 -15.95
CA ASP A 221 -3.97 33.14 -16.67
C ASP A 221 -3.58 32.09 -17.72
N GLU A 222 -3.60 32.48 -19.01
CA GLU A 222 -3.23 31.61 -20.13
C GLU A 222 -1.73 31.30 -20.20
N ARG A 223 -0.90 32.00 -19.43
CA ARG A 223 0.57 31.82 -19.42
C ARG A 223 1.00 30.69 -18.49
N ILE A 224 0.08 30.12 -17.71
CA ILE A 224 0.35 28.94 -16.90
C ILE A 224 0.67 27.78 -17.87
N PRO A 225 1.75 27.01 -17.64
CA PRO A 225 2.06 25.86 -18.49
C PRO A 225 0.87 24.91 -18.56
N LYS A 226 0.44 24.54 -19.77
CA LYS A 226 -0.68 23.61 -20.02
C LYS A 226 -0.49 22.21 -19.41
N LEU A 227 0.70 21.93 -18.89
CA LEU A 227 1.15 20.66 -18.37
C LEU A 227 2.01 20.91 -17.13
N LEU A 228 1.37 20.97 -15.96
CA LEU A 228 2.07 20.89 -14.68
C LEU A 228 2.02 19.44 -14.19
N MET A 229 3.09 18.97 -13.56
CA MET A 229 3.06 17.69 -12.86
C MET A 229 2.18 17.87 -11.62
N GLY A 230 0.98 17.28 -11.62
CA GLY A 230 0.02 17.35 -10.52
C GLY A 230 -0.71 16.03 -10.28
N ASP A 231 -1.35 15.92 -9.12
CA ASP A 231 -2.33 14.86 -8.85
C ASP A 231 -3.65 15.20 -9.55
N ILE A 232 -4.09 14.35 -10.48
CA ILE A 232 -5.24 14.63 -11.34
C ILE A 232 -6.58 14.50 -10.61
N GLU A 233 -6.60 13.95 -9.37
CA GLU A 233 -7.82 13.74 -8.59
C GLU A 233 -7.97 14.60 -7.33
N GLN A 234 -7.02 15.51 -7.07
CA GLN A 234 -7.16 16.56 -6.05
C GLN A 234 -7.37 17.97 -6.64
N VAL A 235 -7.63 18.08 -7.95
CA VAL A 235 -7.92 19.36 -8.62
C VAL A 235 -9.37 19.42 -9.09
#